data_AF-A0AAU4X1N4-F1
#
_entry.id   AF-A0AAU4X1N4-F1
#
_cell.length_a   1.000
_cell.length_b   1.000
_cell.length_c   1.000
_cell.angle_alpha   90.00
_cell.angle_beta   90.00
_cell.angle_gamma   90.00
#
_symmetry.space_group_name_H-M   'P 1'
#
loop_
_entity.id
_entity.type
_entity.pdbx_description
1 polymer ?
#
loop_
_entity_poly.entity_id
_entity_poly.type
_entity_poly.pdbx_seq_one_letter_code
_entity_poly.pdbx_strand_id
1 'polypeptide(L)' 'MPYARIGECYSPEGVLTPDAAGAPAGGRFEEGFRAAVVGTIYGGASEILREIIAERHLRLPRNR' A
#
# COMPACT_ATOMS: atom_id res chain seq x y z
N MET A 1 -4.31 -7.40 4.41
CA MET A 1 -5.42 -7.12 3.47
C MET A 1 -4.96 -6.03 2.53
N PRO A 2 -4.71 -6.29 1.23
CA PRO A 2 -4.26 -5.26 0.31
C PRO A 2 -5.40 -4.26 0.08
N TYR A 3 -5.14 -2.98 0.30
CA TYR A 3 -6.11 -1.86 0.25
C TYR A 3 -6.88 -1.79 -1.09
N ALA A 4 -6.26 -2.30 -2.17
CA ALA A 4 -6.81 -2.34 -3.52
C ALA A 4 -8.15 -3.10 -3.63
N ARG A 5 -8.34 -4.22 -2.92
CA ARG A 5 -9.60 -4.98 -3.00
C ARG A 5 -10.79 -4.29 -2.34
N ILE A 6 -10.55 -3.34 -1.43
CA ILE A 6 -11.65 -2.64 -0.75
C ILE A 6 -12.19 -1.53 -1.65
N GLY A 7 -11.33 -0.85 -2.42
CA GLY A 7 -11.74 0.15 -3.40
C GLY A 7 -12.67 -0.40 -4.48
N GLU A 8 -12.47 -1.65 -4.90
CA GLU A 8 -13.33 -2.34 -5.87
C GLU A 8 -14.78 -2.48 -5.39
N CYS A 9 -15.00 -2.72 -4.09
CA CYS A 9 -16.35 -2.80 -3.52
C CYS A 9 -17.11 -1.48 -3.55
N TYR A 10 -16.40 -0.36 -3.66
CA TYR A 10 -16.96 0.98 -3.68
C TYR A 10 -16.71 1.68 -5.03
N SER A 11 -16.32 0.97 -6.09
CA SER A 11 -16.04 1.61 -7.38
C SER A 11 -17.35 1.86 -8.11
N PRO A 12 -17.74 3.12 -8.36
CA PRO A 12 -16.88 4.28 -8.67
C PRO A 12 -16.60 5.30 -7.54
N GLU A 13 -17.29 5.26 -6.40
CA GLU A 13 -17.18 6.26 -5.33
C GLU A 13 -15.89 6.14 -4.49
N GLY A 14 -15.19 5.01 -4.55
CA GLY A 14 -14.00 4.71 -3.75
C GLY A 14 -12.77 5.59 -4.05
N VAL A 15 -12.81 6.35 -5.15
CA VAL A 15 -11.78 7.32 -5.55
C VAL A 15 -12.14 8.76 -5.19
N LEU A 16 -13.28 8.98 -4.54
CA LEU A 16 -13.70 10.30 -4.10
C LEU A 16 -12.79 10.79 -2.97
N THR A 17 -12.31 12.02 -3.13
CA THR A 17 -11.52 12.71 -2.11
C THR A 17 -12.36 12.98 -0.86
N PRO A 18 -11.75 13.17 0.32
CA PRO A 18 -12.50 13.41 1.58
C PRO A 18 -13.46 14.61 1.54
N ASP A 19 -13.22 15.59 0.69
CA ASP A 19 -14.06 16.78 0.48
C ASP A 19 -15.21 16.57 -0.53
N ALA A 20 -15.21 15.46 -1.26
CA ALA A 20 -16.26 15.16 -2.22
C ALA A 20 -17.52 14.62 -1.54
N ALA A 21 -18.68 15.14 -1.95
CA ALA A 21 -19.97 14.66 -1.47
C ALA A 21 -20.20 13.19 -1.88
N GLY A 22 -20.64 12.37 -0.92
CA GLY A 22 -20.86 10.93 -1.16
C GLY A 22 -19.61 10.07 -1.02
N ALA A 23 -18.48 10.62 -0.59
CA ALA A 23 -17.26 9.86 -0.37
C ALA A 23 -17.47 8.73 0.67
N PRO A 24 -17.31 7.46 0.29
CA PRO A 24 -17.48 6.33 1.20
C PRO A 24 -16.42 6.39 2.29
N ALA A 25 -16.81 6.07 3.53
CA ALA A 25 -15.95 6.15 4.70
C ALA A 25 -15.23 7.52 4.86
N GLY A 26 -15.83 8.61 4.36
CA GLY A 26 -15.25 9.95 4.42
C GLY A 26 -14.00 10.13 3.57
N GLY A 27 -13.84 9.37 2.48
CA GLY A 27 -12.69 9.48 1.57
C GLY A 27 -11.42 8.78 2.06
N ARG A 28 -11.49 8.01 3.16
CA ARG A 28 -10.34 7.30 3.74
C ARG A 28 -9.71 6.29 2.77
N PHE A 29 -10.49 5.73 1.84
CA PHE A 29 -9.97 4.80 0.85
C PHE A 29 -9.06 5.47 -0.19
N GLU A 30 -9.45 6.63 -0.68
CA GLU A 30 -8.61 7.45 -1.55
C GLU A 30 -7.35 7.90 -0.80
N GLU A 31 -7.52 8.42 0.41
CA GLU A 31 -6.43 9.00 1.20
C GLU A 31 -5.40 7.93 1.57
N GLY A 32 -5.89 6.80 2.06
CA GLY A 32 -5.06 5.66 2.43
C GLY A 32 -4.33 5.07 1.23
N PHE A 33 -4.95 5.05 0.04
CA PHE A 33 -4.28 4.60 -1.18
C PHE A 33 -3.13 5.54 -1.57
N ARG A 34 -3.35 6.85 -1.57
CA ARG A 34 -2.29 7.84 -1.84
C ARG A 34 -1.15 7.74 -0.83
N ALA A 35 -1.46 7.61 0.46
CA ALA A 35 -0.47 7.50 1.51
C ALA A 35 0.33 6.18 1.42
N ALA A 36 -0.31 5.07 1.03
CA ALA A 36 0.31 3.75 0.98
C ALA A 36 1.48 3.66 -0.02
N VAL A 37 1.48 4.48 -1.07
CA VAL A 37 2.57 4.52 -2.08
C VAL A 37 3.92 4.77 -1.41
N VAL A 38 3.99 5.75 -0.51
CA VAL A 38 5.21 6.11 0.22
C VAL A 38 5.67 4.99 1.15
N GLY A 39 4.74 4.21 1.71
CA GLY A 39 5.04 3.10 2.61
C GLY A 39 5.88 1.98 2.00
N THR A 40 5.99 1.93 0.67
CA THR A 40 6.81 0.92 -0.03
C THR A 40 8.31 1.23 -0.05
N ILE A 41 8.67 2.49 0.24
CA ILE A 41 10.05 3.01 0.19
C ILE A 41 10.49 3.67 1.50
N TYR A 42 9.56 4.20 2.28
CA TYR A 42 9.85 4.86 3.54
C TYR A 42 10.23 3.83 4.61
N GLY A 43 11.39 4.03 5.26
CA GLY A 43 11.93 3.06 6.22
C GLY A 43 12.66 1.87 5.58
N GLY A 44 12.87 1.92 4.26
CA GLY A 44 13.54 0.88 3.47
C GLY A 44 12.67 0.43 2.31
N ALA A 45 13.23 0.40 1.11
CA ALA A 45 12.52 -0.12 -0.05
C ALA A 45 12.14 -1.59 0.15
N SER A 46 10.94 -1.96 -0.28
CA SER A 46 10.41 -3.32 -0.16
C SER A 46 11.35 -4.38 -0.75
N GLU A 47 12.06 -4.04 -1.83
CA GLU A 47 13.09 -4.87 -2.46
C GLU A 47 14.22 -5.20 -1.49
N ILE A 48 14.75 -4.18 -0.81
CA ILE A 48 15.86 -4.34 0.15
C ILE A 48 15.39 -5.12 1.38
N LEU A 49 14.18 -4.83 1.88
CA LEU A 49 13.62 -5.57 3.01
C LEU A 49 13.43 -7.06 2.66
N ARG A 50 12.99 -7.38 1.44
CA ARG A 50 12.91 -8.76 0.95
C ARG A 50 14.29 -9.43 0.85
N GLU A 51 15.32 -8.72 0.39
CA GLU A 51 16.70 -9.22 0.37
C GLU A 51 17.22 -9.48 1.80
N ILE A 52 16.95 -8.58 2.75
CA ILE A 52 17.31 -8.77 4.15
C ILE A 52 16.63 -10.01 4.73
N ILE A 53 15.35 -10.24 4.44
CA ILE A 53 14.65 -11.46 4.88
C ILE A 53 15.29 -12.70 4.23
N ALA A 54 15.56 -12.66 2.92
CA ALA A 54 16.21 -13.76 2.22
C ALA A 54 17.59 -14.10 2.82
N GLU A 55 18.46 -13.12 3.02
CA GLU A 55 19.81 -13.32 3.52
C GLU A 55 19.83 -13.66 5.02
N ARG A 56 19.09 -12.93 5.85
CA ARG A 56 19.21 -13.02 7.30
C ARG A 56 18.27 -14.03 7.92
N HIS A 57 17.03 -14.10 7.43
CA HIS A 57 16.04 -15.01 7.98
C HIS A 57 16.11 -16.37 7.29
N LEU A 58 16.21 -16.39 5.95
CA LEU A 58 16.21 -17.62 5.16
C LEU A 58 17.62 -18.14 4.84
N ARG A 59 18.69 -17.39 5.15
CA ARG A 59 20.10 -17.75 4.89
C ARG A 59 20.40 -18.05 3.43
N LEU A 60 19.68 -17.40 2.51
CA LEU A 60 19.90 -17.53 1.08
C LEU A 60 21.18 -16.79 0.68
N PRO A 61 21.94 -17.30 -0.32
CA PRO A 61 23.10 -16.61 -0.84
C PRO A 61 22.70 -15.27 -1.48
N ARG A 62 23.62 -14.31 -1.43
CA ARG A 62 23.41 -12.98 -2.01
C ARG A 62 23.22 -13.08 -3.52
N ASN A 63 22.18 -12.42 -4.03
CA ASN A 63 22.02 -12.19 -5.45
C ASN A 63 22.78 -10.90 -5.81
N ARG A 64 23.85 -10.99 -6.62
CA ARG A 64 24.64 -9.85 -7.09
C ARG A 64 24.52 -9.71 -8.59
#